data_AF-A0A2B0LQ96-F1
#
_entry.id   AF-A0A2B0LQ96-F1
#
_cell.length_a   1.000
_cell.length_b   1.000
_cell.length_c   1.000
_cell.angle_alpha   90.00
_cell.angle_beta   90.00
_cell.angle_gamma   90.00
#
_symmetry.space_group_name_H-M   'P 1'
#
loop_
_entity.id
_entity.type
_entity.pdbx_description
1 polymer ?
#
loop_
_entity_poly.entity_id
_entity_poly.type
_entity_poly.pdbx_seq_one_letter_code
_entity_poly.pdbx_strand_id
1 'polypeptide(L)'
;MFIHFLRSNTKALFILLPLRLYLGYAWLAAGLGKIFGQQFDASGFLKGAIAKAGGDHPAVQGWWADFLQHVALPNADLFSFFVQWGEVLVGLGLLLGGLTKTAAFFGIIMNTAFLLSGTISTNPNMILLSILILVAGHNAGRIGLDGFVFQQLFSKNKNNTPTYPTHKFAS
;
A
#
# COMPACT_ATOMS: atom_id res chain seq x y z
N MET A 1 -17.09 -11.28 12.42
CA MET A 1 -18.21 -10.41 11.97
C MET A 1 -17.75 -9.19 11.18
N PHE A 2 -16.83 -8.36 11.71
CA PHE A 2 -16.36 -7.12 11.05
C PHE A 2 -15.57 -7.32 9.73
N ILE A 3 -14.61 -8.25 9.69
CA ILE A 3 -13.82 -8.55 8.47
C ILE A 3 -14.73 -9.05 7.33
N HIS A 4 -15.73 -9.87 7.66
CA HIS A 4 -16.70 -10.36 6.68
C HIS A 4 -17.51 -9.22 6.06
N PHE A 5 -17.90 -8.22 6.87
CA PHE A 5 -18.57 -7.01 6.39
C PHE A 5 -17.69 -6.22 5.41
N LEU A 6 -16.42 -5.97 5.75
CA LEU A 6 -15.49 -5.24 4.86
C LEU A 6 -15.24 -5.94 3.52
N ARG A 7 -15.28 -7.29 3.51
CA ARG A 7 -14.96 -8.10 2.32
C ARG A 7 -16.15 -8.39 1.39
N SER A 8 -17.38 -8.42 1.90
CA SER A 8 -18.54 -8.89 1.13
C SER A 8 -19.64 -7.85 0.95
N ASN A 9 -19.70 -6.81 1.78
CA ASN A 9 -20.81 -5.88 1.78
C ASN A 9 -20.60 -4.72 0.78
N THR A 10 -21.61 -4.45 -0.06
CA THR A 10 -21.65 -3.33 -0.99
C THR A 10 -21.59 -1.98 -0.27
N LYS A 11 -22.13 -1.87 0.95
CA LYS A 11 -22.06 -0.62 1.74
C LYS A 11 -20.63 -0.29 2.17
N ALA A 12 -19.78 -1.29 2.39
CA ALA A 12 -18.38 -1.07 2.72
C ALA A 12 -17.61 -0.40 1.58
N LEU A 13 -18.04 -0.59 0.32
CA LEU A 13 -17.41 0.06 -0.86
C LEU A 13 -17.47 1.58 -0.78
N PHE A 14 -18.60 2.13 -0.37
CA PHE A 14 -18.80 3.58 -0.27
C PHE A 14 -17.92 4.23 0.80
N ILE A 15 -17.44 3.45 1.79
CA ILE A 15 -16.51 3.91 2.82
C ILE A 15 -15.06 3.66 2.38
N LEU A 16 -14.78 2.48 1.82
CA LEU A 16 -13.44 2.07 1.42
C LEU A 16 -12.91 2.88 0.25
N LEU A 17 -13.76 3.26 -0.71
CA LEU A 17 -13.35 4.02 -1.88
C LEU A 17 -12.79 5.41 -1.54
N PRO A 18 -13.47 6.29 -0.78
CA PRO A 18 -12.91 7.59 -0.42
C PRO A 18 -11.66 7.45 0.45
N LEU A 19 -11.60 6.46 1.36
CA LEU A 19 -10.39 6.18 2.13
C LEU A 19 -9.23 5.76 1.23
N ARG A 20 -9.48 4.91 0.23
CA ARG A 20 -8.49 4.47 -0.75
C ARG A 20 -8.00 5.65 -1.58
N LEU A 21 -8.91 6.51 -2.05
CA LEU A 21 -8.56 7.68 -2.85
C LEU A 21 -7.76 8.70 -2.04
N TYR A 22 -8.17 8.97 -0.80
CA TYR A 22 -7.42 9.83 0.11
C TYR A 22 -6.01 9.30 0.35
N LEU A 23 -5.88 8.01 0.70
CA LEU A 23 -4.60 7.40 0.95
C LEU A 23 -3.71 7.41 -0.30
N GLY A 24 -4.27 7.03 -1.45
CA GLY A 24 -3.57 7.05 -2.73
C GLY A 24 -3.11 8.46 -3.13
N TYR A 25 -3.94 9.47 -2.91
CA TYR A 25 -3.58 10.87 -3.12
C TYR A 25 -2.45 11.31 -2.18
N ALA A 26 -2.52 10.99 -0.89
CA ALA A 26 -1.49 11.35 0.08
C ALA A 26 -0.11 10.79 -0.30
N TRP A 27 -0.07 9.50 -0.70
CA TRP A 27 1.15 8.86 -1.20
C TRP A 27 1.66 9.50 -2.49
N LEU A 28 0.77 9.72 -3.45
CA LEU A 28 1.15 10.30 -4.74
C LEU A 28 1.66 11.73 -4.58
N ALA A 29 0.99 12.55 -3.77
CA ALA A 29 1.41 13.92 -3.48
C ALA A 29 2.78 13.95 -2.78
N ALA A 30 3.02 13.07 -1.82
CA ALA A 30 4.32 12.94 -1.15
C ALA A 30 5.43 12.55 -2.14
N GLY A 31 5.22 11.51 -2.94
CA GLY A 31 6.19 11.03 -3.92
C GLY A 31 6.49 12.05 -5.01
N LEU A 32 5.44 12.68 -5.58
CA LEU A 32 5.60 13.73 -6.59
C LEU A 32 6.33 14.95 -6.00
N GLY A 33 6.04 15.32 -4.75
CA GLY A 33 6.75 16.39 -4.05
C GLY A 33 8.26 16.12 -3.92
N LYS A 34 8.65 14.85 -3.77
CA LYS A 34 10.07 14.45 -3.70
C LYS A 34 10.77 14.36 -5.05
N ILE A 35 10.03 14.14 -6.14
CA ILE A 35 10.57 14.07 -7.50
C ILE A 35 10.65 15.45 -8.14
N PHE A 36 9.57 16.23 -8.07
CA PHE A 36 9.43 17.51 -8.77
C PHE A 36 9.76 18.73 -7.91
N GLY A 37 9.79 18.58 -6.58
CA GLY A 37 10.22 19.64 -5.67
C GLY A 37 11.74 19.67 -5.56
N GLN A 38 12.24 19.21 -4.41
CA GLN A 38 13.67 19.04 -4.19
C GLN A 38 13.97 17.55 -4.14
N GLN A 39 14.96 17.10 -4.92
CA GLN A 39 15.31 15.68 -5.00
C GLN A 39 15.60 15.13 -3.60
N PHE A 40 14.78 14.19 -3.16
CA PHE A 40 14.85 13.66 -1.80
C PHE A 40 16.16 12.88 -1.58
N ASP A 41 16.99 13.38 -0.66
CA ASP A 41 18.17 12.68 -0.16
C ASP A 41 17.87 12.03 1.20
N ALA A 42 17.90 10.70 1.23
CA ALA A 42 17.67 9.91 2.42
C ALA A 42 18.82 10.05 3.42
N SER A 43 20.03 10.47 3.01
CA SER A 43 21.20 10.55 3.88
C SER A 43 20.96 11.41 5.11
N GLY A 44 20.33 12.58 4.95
CA GLY A 44 19.98 13.47 6.07
C GLY A 44 18.94 12.84 6.99
N PHE A 45 17.91 12.20 6.41
CA PHE A 45 16.88 11.49 7.16
C PHE A 45 17.46 10.31 7.97
N LEU A 46 18.31 9.50 7.35
CA LEU A 46 18.96 8.33 7.96
C LEU A 46 19.89 8.74 9.11
N LYS A 47 20.74 9.76 8.90
CA LYS A 47 21.61 10.29 9.97
C LYS A 47 20.80 10.83 11.15
N GLY A 48 19.69 11.53 10.87
CA GLY A 48 18.78 12.01 11.91
C GLY A 48 18.12 10.87 12.69
N ALA A 49 17.75 9.79 12.00
CA ALA A 49 17.20 8.60 12.65
C ALA A 49 18.22 7.85 13.51
N ILE A 50 19.47 7.72 13.05
CA ILE A 50 20.56 7.14 13.85
C ILE A 50 20.83 7.98 15.11
N ALA A 51 20.84 9.31 14.99
CA ALA A 51 21.04 10.19 16.14
C ALA A 51 19.94 10.04 17.21
N LYS A 52 18.70 9.75 16.79
CA LYS A 52 17.55 9.49 17.69
C LYS A 52 17.64 8.15 18.44
N ALA A 53 18.64 7.32 18.15
CA ALA A 53 18.91 6.10 18.90
C ALA A 53 19.83 6.33 20.12
N GLY A 54 20.38 7.53 20.28
CA GLY A 54 21.15 7.93 21.46
C GLY A 54 20.32 8.66 22.53
N GLY A 55 20.90 8.83 23.72
CA GLY A 55 20.30 9.53 24.86
C GLY A 55 19.51 8.63 25.83
N ASP A 56 18.96 9.24 26.89
CA ASP A 56 18.29 8.53 27.99
C ASP A 56 16.94 7.90 27.59
N HIS A 57 16.31 8.43 26.54
CA HIS A 57 15.04 7.93 25.99
C HIS A 57 15.12 7.84 24.46
N PRO A 58 15.74 6.78 23.91
CA PRO A 58 15.93 6.65 22.47
C PRO A 58 14.58 6.47 21.76
N ALA A 59 14.33 7.33 20.77
CA ALA A 59 13.13 7.26 19.94
C ALA A 59 13.26 6.22 18.80
N VAL A 60 14.49 5.78 18.51
CA VAL A 60 14.82 4.75 17.54
C VAL A 60 15.49 3.58 18.25
N GLN A 61 15.06 2.35 17.97
CA GLN A 61 15.64 1.17 18.60
C GLN A 61 17.05 0.89 18.07
N GLY A 62 17.97 0.45 18.95
CA GLY A 62 19.37 0.23 18.59
C GLY A 62 19.59 -0.70 17.40
N TRP A 63 18.87 -1.82 17.33
CA TRP A 63 18.97 -2.75 16.19
C TRP A 63 18.56 -2.10 14.85
N TRP A 64 17.60 -1.17 14.88
CA TRP A 64 17.20 -0.43 13.68
C TRP A 64 18.28 0.59 13.32
N ALA A 65 18.83 1.30 14.31
CA ALA A 65 19.95 2.21 14.10
C ALA A 65 21.18 1.50 13.49
N ASP A 66 21.49 0.29 13.94
CA ASP A 66 22.57 -0.53 13.37
C ASP A 66 22.32 -0.87 11.89
N PHE A 67 21.09 -1.25 11.54
CA PHE A 67 20.69 -1.45 10.15
C PHE A 67 20.81 -0.15 9.34
N LEU A 68 20.35 0.97 9.90
CA LEU A 68 20.43 2.26 9.23
C LEU A 68 21.89 2.67 8.99
N GLN A 69 22.78 2.44 9.96
CA GLN A 69 24.18 2.83 9.88
C GLN A 69 24.99 1.96 8.91
N HIS A 70 24.78 0.64 8.92
CA HIS A 70 25.63 -0.29 8.17
C HIS A 70 25.05 -0.69 6.80
N VAL A 71 23.73 -0.57 6.61
CA VAL A 71 23.06 -0.96 5.36
C VAL A 71 22.45 0.23 4.65
N ALA A 72 21.60 1.00 5.35
CA ALA A 72 20.83 2.05 4.68
C ALA A 72 21.68 3.26 4.30
N LEU A 73 22.54 3.73 5.21
CA LEU A 73 23.35 4.94 5.01
C LEU A 73 24.43 4.77 3.91
N PRO A 74 25.16 3.65 3.82
CA PRO A 74 26.09 3.43 2.70
C PRO A 74 25.38 3.31 1.34
N ASN A 75 24.11 2.94 1.34
CA ASN A 75 23.27 2.79 0.14
C ASN A 75 22.19 3.88 0.03
N ALA A 76 22.44 5.07 0.61
CA ALA A 76 21.40 6.09 0.76
C ALA A 76 20.75 6.50 -0.57
N ASP A 77 21.52 6.56 -1.67
CA ASP A 77 20.99 6.87 -3.00
C ASP A 77 19.96 5.84 -3.49
N LEU A 78 20.20 4.55 -3.23
CA LEU A 78 19.27 3.48 -3.55
C LEU A 78 17.99 3.59 -2.71
N PHE A 79 18.12 3.86 -1.41
CA PHE A 79 16.97 4.07 -0.54
C PHE A 79 16.18 5.32 -0.91
N SER A 80 16.85 6.41 -1.30
CA SER A 80 16.23 7.60 -1.87
C SER A 80 15.39 7.25 -3.09
N PHE A 81 15.97 6.51 -4.04
CA PHE A 81 15.26 6.07 -5.25
C PHE A 81 14.04 5.21 -4.91
N PHE A 82 14.20 4.20 -4.05
CA PHE A 82 13.11 3.31 -3.65
C PHE A 82 11.99 4.05 -2.92
N VAL A 83 12.32 4.99 -2.04
CA VAL A 83 11.32 5.80 -1.33
C VAL A 83 10.56 6.69 -2.32
N GLN A 84 11.27 7.43 -3.19
CA GLN A 84 10.63 8.34 -4.15
C GLN A 84 9.67 7.59 -5.08
N TRP A 85 10.15 6.53 -5.73
CA TRP A 85 9.32 5.76 -6.67
C TRP A 85 8.31 4.88 -5.95
N GLY A 86 8.64 4.35 -4.78
CA GLY A 86 7.73 3.58 -3.96
C GLY A 86 6.49 4.39 -3.57
N GLU A 87 6.67 5.65 -3.14
CA GLU A 87 5.57 6.55 -2.80
C GLU A 87 4.64 6.81 -3.99
N VAL A 88 5.22 7.09 -5.16
CA VAL A 88 4.44 7.30 -6.40
C VAL A 88 3.70 6.03 -6.81
N LEU A 89 4.38 4.88 -6.85
CA LEU A 89 3.80 3.62 -7.28
C LEU A 89 2.70 3.14 -6.33
N VAL A 90 2.88 3.29 -5.02
CA VAL A 90 1.83 3.00 -4.03
C VAL A 90 0.64 3.95 -4.23
N GLY A 91 0.89 5.24 -4.42
CA GLY A 91 -0.16 6.22 -4.70
C GLY A 91 -0.98 5.88 -5.94
N LEU A 92 -0.31 5.59 -7.05
CA LEU A 92 -0.95 5.17 -8.31
C LEU A 92 -1.70 3.85 -8.16
N GLY A 93 -1.10 2.85 -7.50
CA GLY A 93 -1.72 1.54 -7.29
C GLY A 93 -3.01 1.61 -6.47
N LEU A 94 -3.07 2.51 -5.47
CA LEU A 94 -4.26 2.78 -4.68
C LEU A 94 -5.30 3.62 -5.43
N LEU A 95 -4.89 4.65 -6.17
CA LEU A 95 -5.80 5.52 -6.90
C LEU A 95 -6.50 4.78 -8.04
N LEU A 96 -5.72 4.14 -8.91
CA LEU A 96 -6.21 3.35 -10.03
C LEU A 96 -6.97 2.10 -9.57
N GLY A 97 -6.63 1.61 -8.38
CA GLY A 97 -7.24 0.42 -7.79
C GLY A 97 -6.98 -0.84 -8.62
N GLY A 98 -5.81 -0.95 -9.26
CA GLY A 98 -5.37 -2.09 -10.07
C GLY A 98 -4.24 -2.94 -9.45
N LEU A 99 -3.72 -2.49 -8.30
CA LEU A 99 -2.75 -3.20 -7.48
C LEU A 99 -3.03 -2.90 -6.00
N THR A 100 -4.31 -2.79 -5.62
CA THR A 100 -4.72 -2.19 -4.34
C THR A 100 -4.08 -2.89 -3.14
N LYS A 101 -4.06 -4.23 -3.14
CA LYS A 101 -3.46 -5.04 -2.06
C LYS A 101 -1.94 -4.87 -1.99
N THR A 102 -1.27 -4.94 -3.14
CA THR A 102 0.18 -4.81 -3.24
C THR A 102 0.62 -3.42 -2.82
N ALA A 103 -0.08 -2.38 -3.29
CA ALA A 103 0.17 -1.00 -2.93
C ALA A 103 -0.05 -0.76 -1.42
N ALA A 104 -1.14 -1.27 -0.84
CA ALA A 104 -1.38 -1.17 0.59
C ALA A 104 -0.29 -1.88 1.41
N PHE A 105 0.18 -3.05 0.97
CA PHE A 105 1.24 -3.80 1.63
C PHE A 105 2.57 -3.03 1.66
N PHE A 106 3.05 -2.55 0.50
CA PHE A 106 4.28 -1.76 0.44
C PHE A 106 4.14 -0.41 1.15
N GLY A 107 2.95 0.19 1.13
CA GLY A 107 2.66 1.40 1.90
C GLY A 107 2.78 1.19 3.41
N ILE A 108 2.34 0.03 3.92
CA ILE A 108 2.55 -0.34 5.34
C ILE A 108 4.05 -0.46 5.63
N ILE A 109 4.79 -1.21 4.80
CA ILE A 109 6.24 -1.41 5.00
C ILE A 109 6.98 -0.07 5.08
N MET A 110 6.74 0.82 4.11
CA MET A 110 7.42 2.13 4.07
C MET A 110 7.04 3.00 5.28
N ASN A 111 5.77 3.08 5.66
CA ASN A 111 5.38 3.81 6.87
C ASN A 111 5.98 3.22 8.14
N THR A 112 6.05 1.89 8.24
CA THR A 112 6.70 1.22 9.37
C THR A 112 8.18 1.58 9.41
N ALA A 113 8.88 1.58 8.28
CA ALA A 113 10.28 2.01 8.21
C ALA A 113 10.46 3.48 8.65
N PHE A 114 9.53 4.38 8.29
CA PHE A 114 9.56 5.77 8.75
C PHE A 114 9.27 5.91 10.26
N LEU A 115 8.36 5.10 10.80
CA LEU A 115 8.08 5.07 12.24
C LEU A 115 9.25 4.54 13.04
N LEU A 116 9.87 3.45 12.59
CA LEU A 116 11.08 2.90 13.20
C LEU A 116 12.24 3.89 13.16
N SER A 117 12.26 4.77 12.16
CA SER A 117 13.22 5.87 12.03
C SER A 117 12.84 7.11 12.84
N GLY A 118 11.79 7.03 13.68
CA GLY A 118 11.38 8.09 14.61
C GLY A 118 10.51 9.18 14.00
N THR A 119 9.70 8.87 12.98
CA THR A 119 8.75 9.81 12.36
C THR A 119 7.31 9.43 12.66
N ILE A 120 6.67 10.12 13.62
CA ILE A 120 5.35 9.73 14.16
C ILE A 120 4.17 10.51 13.56
N SER A 121 4.38 11.65 12.88
CA SER A 121 3.33 12.61 12.52
C SER A 121 2.05 12.01 11.89
N THR A 122 2.02 11.74 10.59
CA THR A 122 0.84 11.22 9.88
C THR A 122 0.93 9.71 9.61
N ASN A 123 2.11 9.13 9.79
CA ASN A 123 2.43 7.76 9.42
C ASN A 123 1.56 6.68 10.12
N PRO A 124 1.26 6.76 11.43
CA PRO A 124 0.39 5.78 12.10
C PRO A 124 -1.01 5.73 11.50
N ASN A 125 -1.58 6.90 11.17
CA ASN A 125 -2.90 7.00 10.55
C ASN A 125 -2.90 6.34 9.16
N MET A 126 -1.85 6.57 8.37
CA MET A 126 -1.70 5.95 7.05
C MET A 126 -1.55 4.43 7.14
N ILE A 127 -0.87 3.89 8.15
CA ILE A 127 -0.79 2.44 8.39
C ILE A 127 -2.17 1.87 8.70
N LEU A 128 -2.91 2.48 9.62
CA LEU A 128 -4.25 2.01 10.00
C LEU A 128 -5.18 1.95 8.79
N LEU A 129 -5.18 3.02 7.98
CA LEU A 129 -5.96 3.05 6.74
C LEU A 129 -5.49 2.00 5.73
N SER A 130 -4.17 1.83 5.57
CA SER A 130 -3.60 0.83 4.67
C SER A 130 -3.97 -0.60 5.09
N ILE A 131 -3.97 -0.90 6.39
CA ILE A 131 -4.39 -2.20 6.93
C ILE A 131 -5.88 -2.44 6.64
N LEU A 132 -6.74 -1.45 6.84
CA LEU A 132 -8.17 -1.57 6.53
C LEU A 132 -8.41 -1.88 5.04
N ILE A 133 -7.69 -1.20 4.15
CA ILE A 133 -7.73 -1.45 2.70
C ILE A 133 -7.19 -2.86 2.37
N LEU A 134 -6.09 -3.26 2.99
CA LEU A 134 -5.49 -4.59 2.78
C LEU A 134 -6.43 -5.71 3.25
N VAL A 135 -7.05 -5.56 4.42
CA VAL A 135 -8.00 -6.53 5.00
C VAL A 135 -9.29 -6.62 4.17
N ALA A 136 -9.77 -5.50 3.65
CA ALA A 136 -10.92 -5.44 2.74
C ALA A 136 -10.63 -6.13 1.39
N GLY A 137 -9.36 -6.15 0.97
CA GLY A 137 -8.86 -6.99 -0.12
C GLY A 137 -9.61 -6.77 -1.43
N HIS A 138 -10.21 -7.83 -1.97
CA HIS A 138 -10.90 -7.79 -3.27
C HIS A 138 -12.07 -6.77 -3.29
N ASN A 139 -12.72 -6.51 -2.15
CA ASN A 139 -13.80 -5.52 -2.10
C ASN A 139 -13.25 -4.10 -2.29
N ALA A 140 -12.08 -3.77 -1.72
CA ALA A 140 -11.48 -2.45 -1.88
C ALA A 140 -11.01 -2.16 -3.32
N GLY A 141 -10.65 -3.19 -4.09
CA GLY A 141 -10.30 -3.08 -5.52
C GLY A 141 -11.49 -3.21 -6.48
N ARG A 142 -12.69 -3.55 -5.98
CA ARG A 142 -13.87 -3.85 -6.82
C ARG A 142 -14.32 -2.68 -7.68
N ILE A 143 -14.18 -1.45 -7.18
CA ILE A 143 -14.41 -0.20 -7.93
C ILE A 143 -13.03 0.36 -8.31
N GLY A 144 -12.39 -0.27 -9.28
CA GLY A 144 -11.03 0.02 -9.73
C GLY A 144 -10.64 -0.92 -10.87
N LEU A 145 -9.42 -0.76 -11.39
CA LEU A 145 -8.88 -1.65 -12.43
C LEU A 145 -8.88 -3.13 -11.99
N ASP A 146 -8.68 -3.42 -10.70
CA ASP A 146 -8.73 -4.76 -10.09
C ASP A 146 -10.10 -5.43 -10.35
N GLY A 147 -11.19 -4.66 -10.20
CA GLY A 147 -12.55 -5.13 -10.47
C GLY A 147 -12.86 -5.25 -11.96
N PHE A 148 -12.37 -4.32 -12.78
CA PHE A 148 -12.59 -4.32 -14.23
C PHE A 148 -11.88 -5.49 -14.92
N VAL A 149 -10.60 -5.72 -14.61
CA VAL A 149 -9.81 -6.83 -15.15
C VAL A 149 -10.39 -8.18 -14.70
N PHE A 150 -10.82 -8.29 -13.44
CA PHE A 150 -11.48 -9.51 -12.95
C PHE A 150 -12.81 -9.75 -13.68
N GLN A 151 -13.64 -8.73 -13.91
CA GLN A 151 -14.85 -8.89 -14.70
C GLN A 151 -14.55 -9.33 -16.13
N GLN A 152 -13.55 -8.75 -16.81
CA GLN A 152 -13.23 -9.15 -18.18
C GLN A 152 -12.68 -10.58 -18.28
N LEU A 153 -11.81 -10.99 -17.35
CA LEU A 153 -11.25 -12.34 -17.33
C LEU A 153 -12.29 -13.42 -17.01
N PHE A 154 -13.17 -13.17 -16.03
CA PHE A 154 -14.17 -14.17 -15.61
C PHE A 154 -15.49 -14.11 -16.40
N SER A 155 -15.84 -12.97 -17.01
CA SER A 155 -16.98 -12.90 -17.94
C SER A 155 -16.66 -13.62 -19.25
N LYS A 156 -15.38 -13.62 -19.69
CA LYS A 156 -14.94 -14.38 -20.87
C LYS A 156 -15.00 -15.90 -20.68
N ASN A 157 -14.87 -16.39 -19.44
CA ASN A 157 -14.89 -17.83 -19.13
C ASN A 157 -16.31 -18.42 -18.98
N LYS A 158 -17.34 -17.58 -18.73
CA LYS A 158 -18.74 -18.04 -18.70
C LYS A 158 -19.30 -18.41 -20.08
N ASN A 159 -18.69 -17.92 -21.15
CA ASN A 159 -19.12 -18.23 -22.52
C ASN A 159 -18.56 -19.58 -23.03
N ASN A 160 -17.74 -20.27 -22.23
CA ASN A 160 -17.11 -21.55 -22.57
C ASN A 160 -17.63 -22.71 -21.69
N THR A 161 -18.83 -22.62 -21.11
CA THR A 161 -19.47 -23.81 -20.50
C THR A 161 -19.89 -24.77 -21.62
N PRO A 162 -19.36 -26.01 -21.68
CA PRO A 162 -19.82 -27.00 -22.64
C PRO A 162 -21.29 -27.29 -22.35
N THR A 163 -22.17 -27.09 -23.32
CA THR A 163 -23.54 -27.56 -23.24
C THR A 163 -23.51 -29.09 -23.35
N TYR A 164 -23.62 -29.78 -22.22
CA TYR A 164 -23.84 -31.23 -22.24
C TYR A 164 -25.23 -31.49 -22.84
N PRO A 165 -25.35 -32.34 -23.87
CA PRO A 165 -26.65 -32.68 -24.42
C PRO A 165 -27.49 -33.35 -23.33
N THR A 166 -28.65 -32.76 -23.05
CA THR A 166 -29.64 -33.36 -22.16
C THR A 166 -30.21 -34.57 -22.88
N HIS A 167 -29.69 -35.76 -22.57
CA HIS A 167 -30.38 -36.99 -22.93
C HIS A 167 -31.71 -36.99 -22.19
N LYS A 168 -32.78 -36.66 -22.92
CA LYS A 168 -34.15 -36.93 -22.49
C LYS A 168 -34.23 -38.44 -22.28
N PHE A 169 -34.30 -38.86 -21.03
CA PHE A 169 -34.78 -40.20 -20.72
C PHE A 169 -36.23 -40.24 -21.20
N ALA A 170 -36.44 -40.89 -22.35
CA ALA A 170 -37.76 -41.30 -22.78
C ALA A 170 -38.30 -42.28 -21.73
N SER A 171 -39.56 -42.02 -21.37
CA SER A 171 -40.45 -42.72 -20.43
C SER A 171 -40.21 -44.21 -20.25
#